data_AF-A0A182FE51-F1
#
_entry.id   AF-A0A182FE51-F1
#
_cell.length_a   1.000
_cell.length_b   1.000
_cell.length_c   1.000
_cell.angle_alpha   90.00
_cell.angle_beta   90.00
_cell.angle_gamma   90.00
#
_symmetry.space_group_name_H-M   'P 1'
#
loop_
_entity.id
_entity.type
_entity.pdbx_description
1 polymer ?
#
loop_
_entity_poly.entity_id
_entity_poly.type
_entity_poly.pdbx_seq_one_letter_code
_entity_poly.pdbx_strand_id
1 'polypeptide(L)'
;KAVVHPDNQSDVWHLIERASANWKQNLNHAHLDRGLCLRDCEQRLLASGGYNDTRLLAPKLTTDFRYTFLPGAFRDADEYRRNYSELMERCINEELLREYGLKAQTEIEYCDSATQSYPIGVIGIGIASSFYDYRCKTTHGLNHYKTDLQSHTQMILCMLHTWYLAADFHLFVYGLIVCALITRFPKIRNILIGTLLLLCYIGTSVIIYLKEYDAIPVFAPEHIRYFFWYWKVYQDVYVPTHMYLLNYTFAIGCAFYYIHLSKNRTNYNWVLKISWFISCLVIPALFAAGYIFYRYRFNTPSIWMSLLFPVIRLVYSAVVFFIGVGLSFRFMKLLTRLADIPFFTIVGRLTYSAYLCHLFLIKFSLFSTRSFFRYEMIDIGSIWAASVFLSYLVAWILCLVLESPFIALQRQLFKRQIRSDQMENSSSSEETGTENSYCKQKDEPNPMSRVIFSQRF
;
A
#
# COMPACT_ATOMS: atom_id res chain seq x y z
N LYS A 1 -17.96 -0.68 19.26
CA LYS A 1 -16.90 -1.60 19.72
C LYS A 1 -17.15 -1.97 21.16
N ALA A 2 -16.82 -3.20 21.57
CA ALA A 2 -16.92 -3.61 22.96
C ALA A 2 -15.66 -4.38 23.38
N VAL A 3 -15.20 -4.17 24.61
CA VAL A 3 -14.06 -4.88 25.19
C VAL A 3 -14.51 -5.60 26.44
N VAL A 4 -14.41 -6.92 26.41
CA VAL A 4 -14.78 -7.81 27.52
C VAL A 4 -13.85 -7.57 28.71
N HIS A 5 -14.44 -7.45 29.90
CA HIS A 5 -13.71 -7.36 31.16
C HIS A 5 -13.05 -8.69 31.52
N PRO A 6 -11.80 -8.66 32.01
CA PRO A 6 -11.16 -9.84 32.55
C PRO A 6 -11.94 -10.40 33.75
N ASP A 7 -12.22 -11.70 33.72
CA ASP A 7 -12.85 -12.42 34.81
C ASP A 7 -12.19 -13.79 35.01
N ASN A 8 -11.29 -13.89 35.99
CA ASN A 8 -10.56 -15.11 36.28
C ASN A 8 -11.45 -16.25 36.82
N GLN A 9 -12.71 -15.98 37.18
CA GLN A 9 -13.66 -17.02 37.60
C GLN A 9 -14.44 -17.60 36.42
N SER A 10 -14.42 -16.95 35.26
CA SER A 10 -15.17 -17.37 34.07
C SER A 10 -14.35 -18.30 33.19
N ASP A 11 -14.86 -19.51 32.95
CA ASP A 11 -14.29 -20.46 31.99
C ASP A 11 -14.24 -19.87 30.56
N VAL A 12 -15.24 -19.04 30.22
CA VAL A 12 -15.31 -18.37 28.91
C VAL A 12 -14.18 -17.34 28.78
N TRP A 13 -13.87 -16.60 29.84
CA TRP A 13 -12.74 -15.68 29.84
C TRP A 13 -11.40 -16.41 29.67
N HIS A 14 -11.19 -17.53 30.37
CA HIS A 14 -9.98 -18.35 30.19
C HIS A 14 -9.81 -18.86 28.76
N LEU A 15 -10.92 -19.18 28.08
CA LEU A 15 -10.90 -19.53 26.66
C LEU A 15 -10.49 -18.33 25.78
N ILE A 16 -11.08 -17.16 26.03
CA ILE A 16 -10.76 -15.91 25.33
C ILE A 16 -9.27 -15.57 25.49
N GLU A 17 -8.76 -15.65 26.72
CA GLU A 17 -7.36 -15.37 27.04
C GLU A 17 -6.42 -16.34 26.31
N ARG A 18 -6.69 -17.65 26.40
CA ARG A 18 -5.89 -18.68 25.73
C ARG A 18 -5.90 -18.54 24.21
N ALA A 19 -7.06 -18.26 23.61
CA ALA A 19 -7.19 -18.07 22.17
C ALA A 19 -6.50 -16.78 21.71
N SER A 20 -6.58 -15.70 22.50
CA SER A 20 -5.99 -14.40 22.18
C SER A 20 -4.50 -14.32 22.51
N ALA A 21 -3.99 -15.22 23.35
CA ALA A 21 -2.58 -15.29 23.70
C ALA A 21 -1.68 -15.38 22.46
N ASN A 22 -2.15 -16.01 21.37
CA ASN A 22 -1.45 -16.06 20.09
C ASN A 22 -1.78 -14.89 19.14
N TRP A 23 -1.48 -13.66 19.56
CA TRP A 23 -1.78 -12.42 18.80
C TRP A 23 -1.27 -12.39 17.34
N LYS A 24 -0.19 -13.12 17.01
CA LYS A 24 0.34 -13.17 15.63
C LYS A 24 -0.65 -13.85 14.69
N GLN A 25 -1.38 -14.87 15.18
CA GLN A 25 -2.22 -15.73 14.35
C GLN A 25 -3.71 -15.49 14.55
N ASN A 26 -4.08 -15.00 15.73
CA ASN A 26 -5.44 -14.89 16.18
C ASN A 26 -5.79 -13.42 16.41
N LEU A 27 -7.05 -13.07 16.14
CA LEU A 27 -7.62 -11.79 16.59
C LEU A 27 -7.64 -11.75 18.13
N ASN A 28 -7.65 -10.55 18.69
CA ASN A 28 -7.98 -10.41 20.09
C ASN A 28 -9.49 -10.68 20.29
N HIS A 29 -9.82 -11.80 20.92
CA HIS A 29 -11.21 -12.25 21.11
C HIS A 29 -11.92 -11.50 22.25
N ALA A 30 -11.18 -10.77 23.10
CA ALA A 30 -11.78 -9.85 24.05
C ALA A 30 -12.32 -8.58 23.37
N HIS A 31 -11.87 -8.30 22.13
CA HIS A 31 -12.29 -7.14 21.36
C HIS A 31 -13.39 -7.52 20.36
N LEU A 32 -14.61 -7.11 20.68
CA LEU A 32 -15.84 -7.44 19.95
C LEU A 32 -16.28 -6.30 19.02
N ASP A 33 -16.62 -6.71 17.80
CA ASP A 33 -17.28 -5.88 16.80
C ASP A 33 -18.78 -6.21 16.76
N ARG A 34 -19.60 -5.21 17.08
CA ARG A 34 -21.05 -5.32 17.18
C ARG A 34 -21.71 -4.10 16.53
N GLY A 35 -22.68 -4.37 15.65
CA GLY A 35 -23.62 -3.39 15.14
C GLY A 35 -24.99 -3.65 15.76
N LEU A 36 -25.61 -2.61 16.33
CA LEU A 36 -26.90 -2.70 17.01
C LEU A 36 -27.85 -1.66 16.43
N CYS A 37 -29.11 -2.04 16.26
CA CYS A 37 -30.18 -1.10 16.02
C CYS A 37 -30.57 -0.44 17.36
N LEU A 38 -30.53 0.88 17.43
CA LEU A 38 -30.87 1.65 18.63
C LEU A 38 -32.28 1.34 19.14
N ARG A 39 -33.25 1.27 18.22
CA ARG A 39 -34.65 1.03 18.56
C ARG A 39 -34.89 -0.38 19.11
N ASP A 40 -34.28 -1.37 18.48
CA ASP A 40 -34.40 -2.77 18.91
C ASP A 40 -33.70 -2.98 20.25
N CYS A 41 -32.65 -2.20 20.51
CA CYS A 41 -31.98 -2.21 21.80
C CYS A 41 -32.89 -1.69 22.92
N GLU A 42 -33.51 -0.52 22.74
CA GLU A 42 -34.44 0.05 23.72
C GLU A 42 -35.60 -0.90 24.01
N GLN A 43 -36.20 -1.49 22.98
CA GLN A 43 -37.32 -2.43 23.13
C GLN A 43 -36.92 -3.68 23.93
N ARG A 44 -35.73 -4.24 23.69
CA ARG A 44 -35.23 -5.40 24.43
C ARG A 44 -35.00 -5.08 25.91
N LEU A 45 -34.35 -3.96 26.19
CA LEU A 45 -34.10 -3.52 27.56
C LEU A 45 -35.38 -3.18 28.33
N LEU A 46 -36.40 -2.66 27.65
CA LEU A 46 -37.73 -2.44 28.26
C LEU A 46 -38.43 -3.76 28.56
N ALA A 47 -38.34 -4.75 27.67
CA ALA A 47 -38.95 -6.06 27.85
C ALA A 47 -38.29 -6.88 28.98
N SER A 48 -36.98 -6.74 29.18
CA SER A 48 -36.24 -7.41 30.26
C SER A 48 -36.21 -6.64 31.58
N GLY A 49 -36.64 -5.37 31.58
CA GLY A 49 -36.52 -4.47 32.73
C GLY A 49 -35.11 -3.90 32.94
N GLY A 50 -34.17 -4.17 32.03
CA GLY A 50 -32.78 -3.71 32.10
C GLY A 50 -32.56 -2.24 31.74
N TYR A 51 -33.60 -1.53 31.25
CA TYR A 51 -33.46 -0.15 30.76
C TYR A 51 -32.80 0.81 31.77
N ASN A 52 -33.14 0.70 33.06
CA ASN A 52 -32.57 1.52 34.14
C ASN A 52 -31.59 0.74 35.04
N ASP A 53 -31.16 -0.47 34.65
CA ASP A 53 -30.27 -1.28 35.48
C ASP A 53 -28.82 -0.81 35.35
N THR A 54 -28.33 -0.12 36.38
CA THR A 54 -26.94 0.34 36.46
C THR A 54 -25.94 -0.79 36.62
N ARG A 55 -26.37 -2.01 36.99
CA ARG A 55 -25.49 -3.18 37.08
C ARG A 55 -24.99 -3.64 35.70
N LEU A 56 -25.71 -3.29 34.63
CA LEU A 56 -25.31 -3.55 33.26
C LEU A 56 -24.25 -2.58 32.75
N LEU A 57 -23.92 -1.52 33.50
CA LEU A 57 -22.80 -0.65 33.17
C LEU A 57 -21.50 -1.24 33.73
N ALA A 58 -20.45 -1.22 32.92
CA ALA A 58 -19.13 -1.68 33.33
C ALA A 58 -18.22 -0.47 33.65
N PRO A 59 -17.31 -0.59 34.62
CA PRO A 59 -16.34 0.47 34.87
C PRO A 59 -15.41 0.61 33.67
N LYS A 60 -15.04 1.83 33.29
CA LYS A 60 -14.09 2.04 32.19
C LYS A 60 -12.72 1.45 32.56
N LEU A 61 -12.25 0.52 31.75
CA LEU A 61 -10.99 -0.18 31.87
C LEU A 61 -9.93 0.49 30.97
N THR A 62 -8.77 0.78 31.55
CA THR A 62 -7.58 1.15 30.78
C THR A 62 -7.02 -0.09 30.10
N THR A 63 -7.09 -0.14 28.77
CA THR A 63 -6.58 -1.27 27.99
C THR A 63 -5.17 -0.99 27.47
N ASP A 64 -4.30 -1.99 27.49
CA ASP A 64 -2.94 -1.90 26.94
C ASP A 64 -2.94 -1.86 25.39
N PHE A 65 -4.06 -2.21 24.78
CA PHE A 65 -4.29 -2.15 23.34
C PHE A 65 -5.38 -1.13 23.00
N ARG A 66 -5.27 -0.55 21.82
CA ARG A 66 -6.28 0.37 21.28
C ARG A 66 -7.38 -0.44 20.61
N TYR A 67 -8.63 -0.13 20.94
CA TYR A 67 -9.81 -0.80 20.38
C TYR A 67 -10.76 0.17 19.65
N THR A 68 -10.42 1.46 19.60
CA THR A 68 -11.20 2.52 18.94
C THR A 68 -10.35 3.29 17.95
N PHE A 69 -10.99 3.77 16.89
CA PHE A 69 -10.38 4.76 16.01
C PHE A 69 -10.14 6.11 16.73
N LEU A 70 -9.18 6.88 16.22
CA LEU A 70 -8.88 8.24 16.70
C LEU A 70 -10.14 9.12 16.70
N PRO A 71 -10.29 10.04 17.67
CA PRO A 71 -11.34 11.05 17.63
C PRO A 71 -11.36 11.79 16.29
N GLY A 72 -12.55 12.08 15.77
CA GLY A 72 -12.73 12.73 14.47
C GLY A 72 -12.55 11.84 13.24
N ALA A 73 -12.28 10.53 13.39
CA ALA A 73 -12.25 9.60 12.25
C ALA A 73 -13.63 9.41 11.61
N PHE A 74 -14.70 9.53 12.39
CA PHE A 74 -16.09 9.43 11.94
C PHE A 74 -16.85 10.70 12.32
N ARG A 75 -17.79 11.10 11.46
CA ARG A 75 -18.64 12.28 11.67
C ARG A 75 -19.60 12.04 12.84
N ASP A 76 -19.82 13.09 13.62
CA ASP A 76 -20.79 13.14 14.73
C ASP A 76 -20.61 12.06 15.82
N ALA A 77 -19.47 11.34 15.80
CA ALA A 77 -19.19 10.24 16.72
C ALA A 77 -19.26 10.70 18.19
N ASP A 78 -18.77 11.90 18.49
CA ASP A 78 -18.79 12.45 19.85
C ASP A 78 -20.21 12.82 20.30
N GLU A 79 -21.09 13.22 19.40
CA GLU A 79 -22.51 13.43 19.71
C GLU A 79 -23.21 12.12 20.02
N TYR A 80 -23.01 11.10 19.18
CA TYR A 80 -23.56 9.78 19.43
C TYR A 80 -23.05 9.16 20.73
N ARG A 81 -21.76 9.36 21.05
CA ARG A 81 -21.18 8.91 22.33
C ARG A 81 -21.85 9.60 23.52
N ARG A 82 -22.14 10.89 23.45
CA ARG A 82 -22.84 11.60 24.55
C ARG A 82 -24.27 11.10 24.75
N ASN A 83 -24.97 10.81 23.66
CA ASN A 83 -26.40 10.52 23.72
C ASN A 83 -26.72 9.03 23.92
N TYR A 84 -25.88 8.10 23.44
CA TYR A 84 -26.26 6.68 23.33
C TYR A 84 -25.27 5.69 23.96
N SER A 85 -24.14 6.13 24.54
CA SER A 85 -23.13 5.19 25.06
C SER A 85 -23.69 4.29 26.17
N GLU A 86 -24.40 4.86 27.15
CA GLU A 86 -24.97 4.06 28.25
C GLU A 86 -26.02 3.05 27.76
N LEU A 87 -26.88 3.47 26.83
CA LEU A 87 -27.89 2.60 26.24
C LEU A 87 -27.25 1.41 25.52
N MET A 88 -26.23 1.66 24.68
CA MET A 88 -25.50 0.61 23.97
C MET A 88 -24.77 -0.33 24.93
N GLU A 89 -24.19 0.21 26.00
CA GLU A 89 -23.50 -0.59 27.00
C GLU A 89 -24.45 -1.54 27.73
N ARG A 90 -25.60 -1.03 28.19
CA ARG A 90 -26.63 -1.85 28.85
C ARG A 90 -27.10 -2.97 27.93
N CYS A 91 -27.33 -2.66 26.66
CA CYS A 91 -27.76 -3.63 25.65
C CYS A 91 -26.79 -4.80 25.50
N ILE A 92 -25.50 -4.47 25.30
CA ILE A 92 -24.47 -5.46 25.05
C ILE A 92 -24.27 -6.32 26.30
N ASN A 93 -24.26 -5.67 27.47
CA ASN A 93 -24.05 -6.37 28.74
C ASN A 93 -25.26 -7.18 29.19
N GLU A 94 -26.48 -6.83 28.77
CA GLU A 94 -27.65 -7.68 29.00
C GLU A 94 -27.47 -9.06 28.34
N GLU A 95 -27.05 -9.07 27.07
CA GLU A 95 -26.77 -10.30 26.31
C GLU A 95 -25.56 -11.04 26.86
N LEU A 96 -24.42 -10.35 27.04
CA LEU A 96 -23.18 -10.97 27.52
C LEU A 96 -23.30 -11.55 28.93
N LEU A 97 -23.99 -10.85 29.83
CA LEU A 97 -24.15 -11.32 31.20
C LEU A 97 -25.11 -12.51 31.25
N ARG A 98 -26.18 -12.49 30.44
CA ARG A 98 -27.17 -13.57 30.39
C ARG A 98 -26.64 -14.85 29.76
N GLU A 99 -25.90 -14.74 28.65
CA GLU A 99 -25.43 -15.91 27.89
C GLU A 99 -24.09 -16.44 28.37
N TYR A 100 -23.18 -15.55 28.78
CA TYR A 100 -21.78 -15.89 29.06
C TYR A 100 -21.31 -15.51 30.46
N GLY A 101 -22.14 -14.82 31.26
CA GLY A 101 -21.74 -14.33 32.57
C GLY A 101 -20.67 -13.23 32.53
N LEU A 102 -20.47 -12.58 31.37
CA LEU A 102 -19.41 -11.61 31.14
C LEU A 102 -19.97 -10.19 31.02
N LYS A 103 -19.11 -9.20 31.22
CA LYS A 103 -19.41 -7.78 30.95
C LYS A 103 -18.35 -7.20 30.04
N ALA A 104 -18.72 -6.19 29.28
CA ALA A 104 -17.84 -5.46 28.40
C ALA A 104 -18.04 -3.95 28.58
N GLN A 105 -16.94 -3.20 28.49
CA GLN A 105 -17.03 -1.77 28.27
C GLN A 105 -17.28 -1.51 26.80
N THR A 106 -18.09 -0.50 26.48
CA THR A 106 -18.44 -0.21 25.09
C THR A 106 -18.02 1.19 24.67
N GLU A 107 -17.75 1.34 23.38
CA GLU A 107 -17.51 2.64 22.76
C GLU A 107 -18.14 2.68 21.37
N ILE A 108 -18.89 3.75 21.10
CA ILE A 108 -19.49 3.99 19.78
C ILE A 108 -18.41 4.50 18.82
N GLU A 109 -18.31 3.90 17.64
CA GLU A 109 -17.40 4.38 16.59
C GLU A 109 -18.11 5.25 15.57
N TYR A 110 -19.23 4.77 15.06
CA TYR A 110 -20.10 5.50 14.16
C TYR A 110 -21.53 5.00 14.33
N CYS A 111 -22.49 5.86 14.00
CA CYS A 111 -23.89 5.48 13.79
C CYS A 111 -24.24 5.79 12.35
N ASP A 112 -25.03 4.92 11.74
CA ASP A 112 -25.54 5.08 10.38
C ASP A 112 -27.08 5.09 10.42
N SER A 113 -27.70 5.91 9.59
CA SER A 113 -29.14 6.04 9.50
C SER A 113 -29.58 5.85 8.06
N ALA A 114 -30.61 5.02 7.85
CA ALA A 114 -31.19 4.81 6.52
C ALA A 114 -31.75 6.09 5.87
N THR A 115 -31.98 7.15 6.67
CA THR A 115 -32.47 8.44 6.16
C THR A 115 -31.37 9.36 5.64
N GLN A 116 -30.11 9.14 6.02
CA GLN A 116 -28.98 9.96 5.61
C GLN A 116 -28.21 9.28 4.48
N SER A 117 -28.46 9.73 3.25
CA SER A 117 -27.66 9.34 2.09
C SER A 117 -26.51 10.32 1.90
N TYR A 118 -25.28 9.81 2.00
CA TYR A 118 -24.09 10.57 1.62
C TYR A 118 -23.82 10.33 0.14
N PRO A 119 -23.63 11.39 -0.68
CA PRO A 119 -23.26 11.22 -2.07
C PRO A 119 -21.85 10.61 -2.14
N ILE A 120 -21.79 9.31 -2.43
CA ILE A 120 -20.54 8.62 -2.70
C ILE A 120 -20.17 8.92 -4.15
N GLY A 121 -19.25 9.85 -4.33
CA GLY A 121 -18.77 10.29 -5.64
C GLY A 121 -17.96 9.20 -6.33
N VAL A 122 -18.63 8.29 -7.04
CA VAL A 122 -18.00 7.33 -7.93
C VAL A 122 -18.38 7.71 -9.35
N ILE A 123 -17.33 7.93 -10.16
CA ILE A 123 -17.29 8.29 -11.59
C ILE A 123 -17.13 9.80 -11.85
N GLY A 124 -15.90 10.17 -12.24
CA GLY A 124 -15.54 11.50 -12.75
C GLY A 124 -14.68 12.34 -11.79
N ILE A 125 -13.54 11.82 -11.32
CA ILE A 125 -12.72 12.38 -10.22
C ILE A 125 -12.48 13.90 -10.31
N GLY A 126 -12.31 14.50 -11.49
CA GLY A 126 -12.13 15.96 -11.60
C GLY A 126 -13.44 16.77 -11.49
N ILE A 127 -14.45 16.40 -12.28
CA ILE A 127 -15.71 17.15 -12.39
C ILE A 127 -16.63 16.83 -11.21
N ALA A 128 -16.69 15.56 -10.79
CA ALA A 128 -17.45 15.12 -9.64
C ALA A 128 -16.83 15.61 -8.32
N SER A 129 -15.50 15.67 -8.19
CA SER A 129 -14.88 16.31 -7.01
C SER A 129 -15.14 17.80 -6.99
N SER A 130 -15.04 18.49 -8.14
CA SER A 130 -15.36 19.91 -8.25
C SER A 130 -16.84 20.20 -7.97
N PHE A 131 -17.73 19.32 -8.43
CA PHE A 131 -19.17 19.40 -8.20
C PHE A 131 -19.53 19.04 -6.74
N TYR A 132 -18.86 18.04 -6.17
CA TYR A 132 -18.98 17.68 -4.76
C TYR A 132 -18.51 18.84 -3.87
N ASP A 133 -17.35 19.44 -4.16
CA ASP A 133 -16.83 20.61 -3.45
C ASP A 133 -17.77 21.81 -3.59
N TYR A 134 -18.33 22.05 -4.78
CA TYR A 134 -19.35 23.08 -4.99
C TYR A 134 -20.60 22.82 -4.14
N ARG A 135 -21.09 21.58 -4.08
CA ARG A 135 -22.27 21.20 -3.27
C ARG A 135 -21.98 21.28 -1.78
N CYS A 136 -20.84 20.79 -1.30
CA CYS A 136 -20.43 20.89 0.10
C CYS A 136 -20.24 22.34 0.55
N LYS A 137 -19.70 23.21 -0.32
CA LYS A 137 -19.64 24.66 -0.06
C LYS A 137 -21.03 25.26 0.20
N THR A 138 -22.06 24.80 -0.53
CA THR A 138 -23.43 25.30 -0.36
C THR A 138 -24.15 24.77 0.88
N THR A 139 -23.85 23.55 1.33
CA THR A 139 -24.56 22.92 2.48
C THR A 139 -23.85 23.06 3.83
N HIS A 140 -22.52 23.01 3.86
CA HIS A 140 -21.74 22.96 5.12
C HIS A 140 -20.67 24.05 5.24
N GLY A 141 -20.51 24.90 4.21
CA GLY A 141 -19.45 25.92 4.15
C GLY A 141 -18.04 25.32 4.03
N LEU A 142 -17.04 26.16 3.76
CA LEU A 142 -15.64 25.74 3.54
C LEU A 142 -14.80 25.71 4.82
N ASN A 143 -15.40 25.98 5.99
CA ASN A 143 -14.66 26.10 7.25
C ASN A 143 -14.00 24.77 7.66
N HIS A 144 -14.57 23.63 7.24
CA HIS A 144 -13.98 22.30 7.46
C HIS A 144 -12.63 22.10 6.75
N TYR A 145 -12.39 22.76 5.62
CA TYR A 145 -11.09 22.72 4.92
C TYR A 145 -10.06 23.70 5.50
N LYS A 146 -10.49 24.66 6.32
CA LYS A 146 -9.61 25.66 6.95
C LYS A 146 -9.04 25.20 8.29
N THR A 147 -9.58 24.13 8.85
CA THR A 147 -9.02 23.43 9.99
C THR A 147 -8.04 22.38 9.48
N ASP A 148 -6.77 22.50 9.86
CA ASP A 148 -5.77 21.47 9.56
C ASP A 148 -6.27 20.09 10.02
N LEU A 149 -6.06 19.07 9.18
CA LEU A 149 -6.18 17.68 9.61
C LEU A 149 -5.24 17.50 10.81
N GLN A 150 -5.81 17.11 11.94
CA GLN A 150 -5.21 17.25 13.27
C GLN A 150 -3.97 16.35 13.49
N SER A 151 -3.52 15.58 12.48
CA SER A 151 -2.21 14.90 12.46
C SER A 151 -1.86 14.28 11.09
N HIS A 152 -0.57 14.06 10.83
CA HIS A 152 -0.02 13.22 9.73
C HIS A 152 -0.71 11.83 9.63
N THR A 153 -1.19 11.34 10.76
CA THR A 153 -1.88 10.07 10.96
C THR A 153 -3.26 10.02 10.28
N GLN A 154 -3.96 11.15 10.11
CA GLN A 154 -5.26 11.19 9.42
C GLN A 154 -5.12 11.19 7.88
N MET A 155 -4.05 11.76 7.32
CA MET A 155 -3.78 11.74 5.88
C MET A 155 -3.53 10.33 5.33
N ILE A 156 -2.85 9.47 6.12
CA ILE A 156 -2.61 8.05 5.81
C ILE A 156 -3.94 7.29 5.61
N LEU A 157 -5.01 7.72 6.29
CA LEU A 157 -6.33 7.08 6.23
C LEU A 157 -6.98 7.17 4.85
N CYS A 158 -6.79 8.27 4.13
CA CYS A 158 -7.40 8.45 2.80
C CYS A 158 -6.60 7.72 1.72
N MET A 159 -5.28 7.90 1.68
CA MET A 159 -4.44 7.49 0.54
C MET A 159 -3.28 6.57 0.95
N LEU A 160 -3.59 5.42 1.55
CA LEU A 160 -2.59 4.42 1.99
C LEU A 160 -1.63 3.93 0.88
N HIS A 161 -1.90 4.18 -0.41
CA HIS A 161 -0.97 3.82 -1.49
C HIS A 161 0.04 4.93 -1.79
N THR A 162 -0.21 6.20 -1.45
CA THR A 162 0.65 7.31 -1.90
C THR A 162 2.02 7.35 -1.23
N TRP A 163 2.24 6.63 -0.12
CA TRP A 163 3.58 6.52 0.48
C TRP A 163 4.61 5.98 -0.52
N TYR A 164 4.20 5.06 -1.40
CA TYR A 164 5.09 4.48 -2.39
C TYR A 164 5.49 5.53 -3.43
N LEU A 165 4.56 6.39 -3.86
CA LEU A 165 4.85 7.47 -4.81
C LEU A 165 5.84 8.49 -4.21
N ALA A 166 5.64 8.85 -2.93
CA ALA A 166 6.58 9.70 -2.21
C ALA A 166 7.97 9.04 -2.08
N ALA A 167 8.00 7.76 -1.73
CA ALA A 167 9.25 7.01 -1.63
C ALA A 167 9.96 6.88 -2.98
N ASP A 168 9.23 6.60 -4.06
CA ASP A 168 9.78 6.52 -5.42
C ASP A 168 10.42 7.85 -5.84
N PHE A 169 9.75 8.98 -5.60
CA PHE A 169 10.31 10.31 -5.86
C PHE A 169 11.61 10.56 -5.07
N HIS A 170 11.62 10.30 -3.76
CA HIS A 170 12.82 10.45 -2.93
C HIS A 170 13.97 9.56 -3.41
N LEU A 171 13.68 8.30 -3.74
CA LEU A 171 14.68 7.35 -4.24
C LEU A 171 15.18 7.74 -5.63
N PHE A 172 14.33 8.30 -6.49
CA PHE A 172 14.73 8.82 -7.80
C PHE A 172 15.72 9.98 -7.67
N VAL A 173 15.43 10.96 -6.81
CA VAL A 173 16.35 12.08 -6.53
C VAL A 173 17.67 11.56 -5.99
N TYR A 174 17.64 10.66 -5.01
CA TYR A 174 18.83 10.00 -4.48
C TYR A 174 19.62 9.27 -5.59
N GLY A 175 18.93 8.50 -6.43
CA GLY A 175 19.51 7.76 -7.54
C GLY A 175 20.19 8.65 -8.57
N LEU A 176 19.59 9.78 -8.92
CA LEU A 176 20.18 10.76 -9.82
C LEU A 176 21.48 11.33 -9.25
N ILE A 177 21.50 11.69 -7.97
CA ILE A 177 22.70 12.21 -7.30
C ILE A 177 23.81 11.15 -7.29
N VAL A 178 23.50 9.91 -6.90
CA VAL A 178 24.48 8.81 -6.87
C VAL A 178 25.01 8.51 -8.27
N CYS A 179 24.13 8.44 -9.27
CA CYS A 179 24.53 8.23 -10.66
C CYS A 179 25.41 9.38 -11.18
N ALA A 180 25.08 10.63 -10.89
CA ALA A 180 25.88 11.80 -11.28
C ALA A 180 27.29 11.78 -10.63
N LEU A 181 27.39 11.37 -9.37
CA LEU A 181 28.69 11.21 -8.69
C LEU A 181 29.51 10.08 -9.31
N ILE A 182 28.88 8.95 -9.62
CA ILE A 182 29.54 7.81 -10.26
C ILE A 182 30.07 8.17 -11.65
N THR A 183 29.29 8.90 -12.45
CA THR A 183 29.71 9.31 -13.80
C THR A 183 30.82 10.35 -13.75
N ARG A 184 30.80 11.25 -12.75
CA ARG A 184 31.88 12.22 -12.53
C ARG A 184 33.18 11.58 -12.05
N PHE A 185 33.10 10.57 -11.19
CA PHE A 185 34.26 9.91 -10.59
C PHE A 185 34.23 8.38 -10.78
N PRO A 186 34.49 7.88 -12.00
CA PRO A 186 34.34 6.46 -12.31
C PRO A 186 35.32 5.54 -11.55
N LYS A 187 36.49 6.06 -11.16
CA LYS A 187 37.52 5.30 -10.41
C LYS A 187 37.05 4.88 -9.02
N ILE A 188 36.21 5.69 -8.37
CA ILE A 188 35.72 5.41 -7.01
C ILE A 188 34.35 4.73 -6.99
N ARG A 189 33.74 4.44 -8.15
CA ARG A 189 32.37 3.91 -8.26
C ARG A 189 32.11 2.74 -7.32
N ASN A 190 32.93 1.69 -7.37
CA ASN A 190 32.70 0.48 -6.60
C ASN A 190 32.85 0.73 -5.09
N ILE A 191 33.78 1.62 -4.71
CA ILE A 191 33.99 2.04 -3.31
C ILE A 191 32.77 2.84 -2.83
N LEU A 192 32.29 3.79 -3.63
CA LEU A 192 31.12 4.60 -3.31
C LEU A 192 29.86 3.73 -3.13
N ILE A 193 29.55 2.84 -4.09
CA ILE A 193 28.40 1.93 -3.97
C ILE A 193 28.56 1.01 -2.76
N GLY A 194 29.75 0.43 -2.55
CA GLY A 194 30.02 -0.48 -1.43
C GLY A 194 29.86 0.19 -0.06
N THR A 195 30.37 1.41 0.10
CA THR A 195 30.23 2.20 1.33
C THR A 195 28.78 2.60 1.58
N LEU A 196 28.05 3.08 0.56
CA LEU A 196 26.62 3.40 0.68
C LEU A 196 25.78 2.17 1.05
N LEU A 197 26.05 1.02 0.45
CA LEU A 197 25.38 -0.25 0.79
C LEU A 197 25.65 -0.63 2.26
N LEU A 198 26.89 -0.54 2.71
CA LEU A 198 27.25 -0.85 4.09
C LEU A 198 26.56 0.10 5.08
N LEU A 199 26.57 1.40 4.80
CA LEU A 199 25.90 2.40 5.65
C LEU A 199 24.39 2.19 5.70
N CYS A 200 23.74 1.93 4.56
CA CYS A 200 22.31 1.63 4.52
C CYS A 200 21.98 0.34 5.26
N TYR A 201 22.82 -0.70 5.09
CA TYR A 201 22.66 -1.97 5.79
C TYR A 201 22.72 -1.77 7.30
N ILE A 202 23.78 -1.14 7.81
CA ILE A 202 23.95 -0.86 9.24
C ILE A 202 22.79 -0.01 9.75
N GLY A 203 22.41 1.06 9.03
CA GLY A 203 21.30 1.92 9.40
C GLY A 203 19.99 1.15 9.56
N THR A 204 19.63 0.31 8.58
CA THR A 204 18.42 -0.52 8.67
C THR A 204 18.49 -1.53 9.82
N SER A 205 19.63 -2.19 10.05
CA SER A 205 19.79 -3.12 11.18
C SER A 205 19.70 -2.41 12.54
N VAL A 206 20.30 -1.22 12.68
CA VAL A 206 20.23 -0.44 13.92
C VAL A 206 18.79 -0.05 14.24
N ILE A 207 18.00 0.38 13.24
CA ILE A 207 16.59 0.72 13.45
C ILE A 207 15.79 -0.49 13.93
N ILE A 208 15.96 -1.66 13.29
CA ILE A 208 15.25 -2.89 13.69
C ILE A 208 15.64 -3.33 15.10
N TYR A 209 16.91 -3.20 15.46
CA TYR A 209 17.40 -3.55 16.79
C TYR A 209 16.84 -2.62 17.87
N LEU A 210 16.96 -1.30 17.69
CA LEU A 210 16.51 -0.30 18.68
C LEU A 210 14.99 -0.28 18.87
N LYS A 211 14.23 -0.64 17.83
CA LYS A 211 12.76 -0.68 17.87
C LYS A 211 12.19 -2.05 18.22
N GLU A 212 13.05 -3.03 18.51
CA GLU A 212 12.67 -4.38 18.94
C GLU A 212 11.73 -5.10 17.96
N TYR A 213 11.96 -4.92 16.66
CA TYR A 213 11.13 -5.51 15.61
C TYR A 213 11.64 -6.89 15.15
N ASP A 214 10.72 -7.71 14.67
CA ASP A 214 11.01 -9.00 14.03
C ASP A 214 11.77 -8.81 12.69
N ALA A 215 12.51 -9.83 12.25
CA ALA A 215 13.23 -9.81 10.96
C ALA A 215 12.31 -9.72 9.74
N ILE A 216 11.02 -10.01 9.90
CA ILE A 216 10.00 -9.87 8.87
C ILE A 216 8.77 -9.20 9.50
N PRO A 217 8.17 -8.18 8.86
CA PRO A 217 6.91 -7.61 9.33
C PRO A 217 5.80 -8.67 9.36
N VAL A 218 5.30 -8.97 10.55
CA VAL A 218 4.20 -9.94 10.73
C VAL A 218 2.85 -9.24 10.59
N PHE A 219 2.11 -9.61 9.54
CA PHE A 219 0.75 -9.10 9.30
C PHE A 219 -0.27 -9.82 10.19
N ALA A 220 -0.30 -9.47 11.47
CA ALA A 220 -1.29 -10.01 12.40
C ALA A 220 -2.72 -9.54 12.04
N PRO A 221 -3.74 -10.40 12.24
CA PRO A 221 -5.13 -10.06 11.92
C PRO A 221 -5.63 -8.77 12.58
N GLU A 222 -5.19 -8.49 13.82
CA GLU A 222 -5.58 -7.28 14.56
C GLU A 222 -5.10 -5.99 13.87
N HIS A 223 -3.94 -6.03 13.21
CA HIS A 223 -3.43 -4.87 12.47
C HIS A 223 -4.21 -4.61 11.18
N ILE A 224 -4.70 -5.68 10.54
CA ILE A 224 -5.52 -5.59 9.32
C ILE A 224 -6.88 -4.95 9.64
N ARG A 225 -7.47 -5.24 10.81
CA ARG A 225 -8.73 -4.62 11.29
C ARG A 225 -8.72 -3.09 11.20
N TYR A 226 -7.55 -2.47 11.40
CA TYR A 226 -7.35 -1.02 11.35
C TYR A 226 -6.60 -0.55 10.10
N PHE A 227 -6.54 -1.34 9.02
CA PHE A 227 -5.79 -1.01 7.81
C PHE A 227 -4.34 -0.56 8.10
N PHE A 228 -3.68 -1.23 9.06
CA PHE A 228 -2.31 -0.93 9.51
C PHE A 228 -2.10 0.43 10.18
N TRP A 229 -3.19 1.17 10.45
CA TRP A 229 -3.12 2.56 10.92
C TRP A 229 -2.27 2.71 12.18
N TYR A 230 -2.47 1.85 13.17
CA TYR A 230 -1.78 1.89 14.46
C TYR A 230 -0.57 0.96 14.52
N TRP A 231 -0.22 0.30 13.42
CA TRP A 231 0.87 -0.65 13.41
C TRP A 231 2.20 0.10 13.34
N LYS A 232 2.92 0.20 14.45
CA LYS A 232 4.19 0.94 14.52
C LYS A 232 5.23 0.43 13.53
N VAL A 233 5.29 -0.88 13.29
CA VAL A 233 6.17 -1.47 12.25
C VAL A 233 5.84 -0.91 10.86
N TYR A 234 4.56 -0.69 10.55
CA TYR A 234 4.16 -0.08 9.28
C TYR A 234 4.71 1.34 9.15
N GLN A 235 4.57 2.15 10.22
CA GLN A 235 4.98 3.55 10.23
C GLN A 235 6.49 3.75 10.29
N ASP A 236 7.20 2.92 11.06
CA ASP A 236 8.64 3.06 11.31
C ASP A 236 9.50 2.32 10.27
N VAL A 237 9.00 1.22 9.70
CA VAL A 237 9.82 0.29 8.89
C VAL A 237 9.31 0.14 7.46
N TYR A 238 7.99 0.11 7.26
CA TYR A 238 7.39 -0.18 5.96
C TYR A 238 7.19 1.07 5.09
N VAL A 239 6.72 2.17 5.67
CA VAL A 239 6.45 3.42 4.95
C VAL A 239 7.72 4.25 4.67
N PRO A 240 8.67 4.41 5.61
CA PRO A 240 9.75 5.38 5.42
C PRO A 240 10.75 5.02 4.31
N THR A 241 11.08 5.99 3.48
CA THR A 241 11.99 5.83 2.33
C THR A 241 13.36 5.29 2.71
N HIS A 242 13.92 5.73 3.84
CA HIS A 242 15.27 5.36 4.25
C HIS A 242 15.45 3.84 4.45
N MET A 243 14.35 3.12 4.72
CA MET A 243 14.35 1.65 4.84
C MET A 243 14.51 0.92 3.50
N TYR A 244 14.40 1.63 2.37
CA TYR A 244 14.53 1.10 1.01
C TYR A 244 15.82 1.54 0.30
N LEU A 245 16.60 2.45 0.89
CA LEU A 245 17.86 2.94 0.31
C LEU A 245 18.85 1.80 0.02
N LEU A 246 18.87 0.76 0.87
CA LEU A 246 19.71 -0.42 0.68
C LEU A 246 19.40 -1.13 -0.65
N ASN A 247 18.13 -1.49 -0.87
CA ASN A 247 17.71 -2.20 -2.08
C ASN A 247 17.87 -1.34 -3.32
N TYR A 248 17.58 -0.04 -3.21
CA TYR A 248 17.71 0.89 -4.32
C TYR A 248 19.17 1.08 -4.74
N THR A 249 20.08 1.25 -3.76
CA THR A 249 21.53 1.33 -4.01
C THR A 249 22.06 0.03 -4.62
N PHE A 250 21.57 -1.11 -4.14
CA PHE A 250 21.89 -2.42 -4.71
C PHE A 250 21.43 -2.52 -6.17
N ALA A 251 20.22 -2.05 -6.47
CA ALA A 251 19.68 -2.01 -7.83
C ALA A 251 20.51 -1.12 -8.78
N ILE A 252 21.03 0.03 -8.31
CA ILE A 252 21.97 0.86 -9.09
C ILE A 252 23.22 0.04 -9.45
N GLY A 253 23.81 -0.67 -8.49
CA GLY A 253 24.95 -1.56 -8.73
C GLY A 253 24.64 -2.66 -9.75
N CYS A 254 23.48 -3.31 -9.60
CA CYS A 254 22.95 -4.30 -10.53
C CYS A 254 22.74 -3.73 -11.94
N ALA A 255 22.29 -2.49 -12.08
CA ALA A 255 22.11 -1.85 -13.38
C ALA A 255 23.45 -1.66 -14.13
N PHE A 256 24.50 -1.21 -13.43
CA PHE A 256 25.85 -1.14 -14.02
C PHE A 256 26.37 -2.53 -14.41
N TYR A 257 26.11 -3.54 -13.59
CA TYR A 257 26.48 -4.93 -13.89
C TYR A 257 25.72 -5.47 -15.11
N TYR A 258 24.42 -5.16 -15.24
CA TYR A 258 23.61 -5.51 -16.41
C TYR A 258 24.16 -4.88 -17.70
N ILE A 259 24.55 -3.60 -17.67
CA ILE A 259 25.18 -2.92 -18.82
C ILE A 259 26.46 -3.64 -19.24
N HIS A 260 27.28 -4.06 -18.27
CA HIS A 260 28.49 -4.83 -18.55
C HIS A 260 28.18 -6.17 -19.22
N LEU A 261 27.23 -6.94 -18.67
CA LEU A 261 26.77 -8.21 -19.26
C LEU A 261 26.21 -8.03 -20.68
N SER A 262 25.45 -6.95 -20.91
CA SER A 262 24.82 -6.68 -22.21
C SER A 262 25.85 -6.45 -23.32
N LYS A 263 26.99 -5.84 -22.99
CA LYS A 263 28.11 -5.62 -23.93
C LYS A 263 28.89 -6.90 -24.20
N ASN A 264 29.11 -7.73 -23.19
CA ASN A 264 30.01 -8.87 -23.27
C ASN A 264 29.26 -10.16 -23.66
N ARG A 265 28.44 -10.15 -24.73
CA ARG A 265 27.54 -11.24 -25.18
C ARG A 265 28.17 -12.65 -25.07
N THR A 266 28.04 -13.28 -23.91
CA THR A 266 28.55 -14.64 -23.66
C THR A 266 27.45 -15.66 -23.94
N ASN A 267 27.82 -16.78 -24.56
CA ASN A 267 26.95 -17.96 -24.58
C ASN A 267 26.82 -18.51 -23.16
N TYR A 268 25.59 -18.50 -22.63
CA TYR A 268 25.32 -18.96 -21.27
C TYR A 268 25.12 -20.48 -21.23
N ASN A 269 25.86 -21.13 -20.32
CA ASN A 269 25.79 -22.57 -20.08
C ASN A 269 24.38 -23.00 -19.65
N TRP A 270 24.01 -24.26 -19.95
CA TRP A 270 22.71 -24.83 -19.58
C TRP A 270 22.44 -24.79 -18.06
N VAL A 271 23.49 -24.92 -17.24
CA VAL A 271 23.42 -24.80 -15.77
C VAL A 271 22.88 -23.43 -15.34
N LEU A 272 23.30 -22.34 -15.99
CA LEU A 272 22.80 -20.99 -15.68
C LEU A 272 21.32 -20.85 -16.03
N LYS A 273 20.86 -21.49 -17.11
CA LYS A 273 19.46 -21.48 -17.52
C LYS A 273 18.56 -22.24 -16.53
N ILE A 274 19.05 -23.39 -16.03
CA ILE A 274 18.35 -24.14 -14.98
C ILE A 274 18.32 -23.36 -13.67
N SER A 275 19.44 -22.78 -13.26
CA SER A 275 19.52 -21.93 -12.06
C SER A 275 18.52 -20.76 -12.14
N TRP A 276 18.39 -20.14 -13.31
CA TRP A 276 17.39 -19.10 -13.56
C TRP A 276 15.95 -19.61 -13.40
N PHE A 277 15.63 -20.79 -13.95
CA PHE A 277 14.30 -21.37 -13.78
C PHE A 277 13.98 -21.69 -12.31
N ILE A 278 14.95 -22.25 -11.57
CA ILE A 278 14.83 -22.52 -10.13
C ILE A 278 14.63 -21.21 -9.34
N SER A 279 15.27 -20.12 -9.77
CA SER A 279 15.14 -18.82 -9.10
C SER A 279 13.71 -18.27 -9.12
N CYS A 280 12.89 -18.64 -10.12
CA CYS A 280 11.46 -18.31 -10.12
C CYS A 280 10.70 -18.98 -8.96
N LEU A 281 11.15 -20.15 -8.48
CA LEU A 281 10.56 -20.86 -7.34
C LEU A 281 11.08 -20.35 -5.98
N VAL A 282 12.18 -19.59 -5.96
CA VAL A 282 12.74 -19.03 -4.73
C VAL A 282 11.81 -17.99 -4.12
N ILE A 283 11.07 -17.22 -4.93
CA ILE A 283 10.14 -16.20 -4.40
C ILE A 283 9.05 -16.83 -3.52
N PRO A 284 8.24 -17.82 -3.98
CA PRO A 284 7.32 -18.54 -3.12
C PRO A 284 7.98 -19.16 -1.89
N ALA A 285 9.20 -19.71 -2.04
CA ALA A 285 9.92 -20.30 -0.92
C ALA A 285 10.31 -19.27 0.15
N LEU A 286 10.69 -18.04 -0.24
CA LEU A 286 10.97 -16.94 0.70
C LEU A 286 9.70 -16.53 1.47
N PHE A 287 8.55 -16.47 0.80
CA PHE A 287 7.27 -16.21 1.48
C PHE A 287 6.91 -17.36 2.44
N ALA A 288 7.10 -18.61 2.03
CA ALA A 288 6.88 -19.77 2.88
C ALA A 288 7.83 -19.79 4.09
N ALA A 289 9.10 -19.40 3.93
CA ALA A 289 10.05 -19.27 5.03
C ALA A 289 9.60 -18.23 6.08
N GLY A 290 8.85 -17.21 5.66
CA GLY A 290 8.21 -16.25 6.56
C GLY A 290 7.28 -16.89 7.60
N TYR A 291 6.74 -18.08 7.32
CA TYR A 291 5.92 -18.84 8.26
C TYR A 291 6.64 -19.15 9.59
N ILE A 292 7.98 -19.28 9.57
CA ILE A 292 8.77 -19.51 10.79
C ILE A 292 8.59 -18.35 11.78
N PHE A 293 8.63 -17.10 11.30
CA PHE A 293 8.45 -15.90 12.13
C PHE A 293 6.99 -15.69 12.57
N TYR A 294 6.05 -16.30 11.83
CA TYR A 294 4.63 -16.33 12.18
C TYR A 294 4.29 -17.39 13.23
N ARG A 295 4.96 -18.55 13.18
CA ARG A 295 4.73 -19.70 14.06
C ARG A 295 5.49 -19.59 15.38
N TYR A 296 6.74 -19.16 15.33
CA TYR A 296 7.62 -19.10 16.48
C TYR A 296 7.76 -17.67 17.01
N ARG A 297 7.79 -17.56 18.34
CA ARG A 297 8.07 -16.31 19.03
C ARG A 297 9.54 -16.29 19.38
N PHE A 298 10.23 -15.27 18.88
CA PHE A 298 11.61 -15.02 19.19
C PHE A 298 11.67 -13.80 20.12
N ASN A 299 12.62 -13.80 21.05
CA ASN A 299 12.79 -12.67 21.96
C ASN A 299 13.41 -11.48 21.20
N THR A 300 12.81 -10.31 21.35
CA THR A 300 13.33 -9.03 20.86
C THR A 300 13.83 -8.18 22.03
N PRO A 301 14.87 -7.34 21.85
CA PRO A 301 15.66 -7.17 20.63
C PRO A 301 16.61 -8.35 20.37
N SER A 302 16.81 -8.69 19.09
CA SER A 302 17.71 -9.78 18.67
C SER A 302 18.67 -9.31 17.58
N ILE A 303 19.97 -9.52 17.81
CA ILE A 303 21.04 -9.10 16.89
C ILE A 303 20.96 -9.88 15.57
N TRP A 304 20.70 -11.18 15.62
CA TRP A 304 20.63 -11.98 14.40
C TRP A 304 19.40 -11.60 13.56
N MET A 305 18.28 -11.24 14.21
CA MET A 305 17.05 -10.77 13.53
C MET A 305 17.29 -9.45 12.81
N SER A 306 17.94 -8.50 13.49
CA SER A 306 18.19 -7.17 12.94
C SER A 306 19.18 -7.18 11.77
N LEU A 307 20.14 -8.10 11.77
CA LEU A 307 21.02 -8.36 10.63
C LEU A 307 20.30 -9.12 9.52
N LEU A 308 19.41 -10.06 9.86
CA LEU A 308 18.67 -10.84 8.86
C LEU A 308 17.67 -10.00 8.06
N PHE A 309 17.04 -9.00 8.68
CA PHE A 309 16.05 -8.12 8.04
C PHE A 309 16.54 -7.52 6.69
N PRO A 310 17.68 -6.80 6.62
CA PRO A 310 18.19 -6.29 5.35
C PRO A 310 18.68 -7.40 4.40
N VAL A 311 19.21 -8.52 4.93
CA VAL A 311 19.67 -9.65 4.10
C VAL A 311 18.52 -10.24 3.30
N ILE A 312 17.36 -10.51 3.93
CA ILE A 312 16.19 -11.06 3.24
C ILE A 312 15.77 -10.14 2.09
N ARG A 313 15.78 -8.82 2.32
CA ARG A 313 15.41 -7.83 1.29
C ARG A 313 16.42 -7.80 0.14
N LEU A 314 17.71 -7.86 0.43
CA LEU A 314 18.76 -7.97 -0.59
C LEU A 314 18.66 -9.26 -1.39
N VAL A 315 18.41 -10.39 -0.75
CA VAL A 315 18.19 -11.68 -1.42
C VAL A 315 17.00 -11.59 -2.37
N TYR A 316 15.88 -11.01 -1.91
CA TYR A 316 14.72 -10.77 -2.76
C TYR A 316 15.07 -9.91 -3.98
N SER A 317 15.77 -8.78 -3.78
CA SER A 317 16.21 -7.92 -4.89
C SER A 317 17.17 -8.64 -5.86
N ALA A 318 18.07 -9.47 -5.36
CA ALA A 318 18.99 -10.26 -6.19
C ALA A 318 18.25 -11.30 -7.05
N VAL A 319 17.25 -11.98 -6.49
CA VAL A 319 16.41 -12.94 -7.22
C VAL A 319 15.62 -12.22 -8.32
N VAL A 320 14.98 -11.08 -8.01
CA VAL A 320 14.25 -10.28 -9.00
C VAL A 320 15.18 -9.80 -10.13
N PHE A 321 16.38 -9.33 -9.79
CA PHE A 321 17.38 -8.92 -10.78
C PHE A 321 17.77 -10.11 -11.69
N PHE A 322 18.05 -11.27 -11.11
CA PHE A 322 18.43 -12.46 -11.88
C PHE A 322 17.30 -12.94 -12.80
N ILE A 323 16.04 -12.89 -12.33
CA ILE A 323 14.87 -13.18 -13.17
C ILE A 323 14.82 -12.21 -14.37
N GLY A 324 14.96 -10.90 -14.13
CA GLY A 324 14.96 -9.88 -15.18
C GLY A 324 16.10 -10.03 -16.20
N VAL A 325 17.30 -10.40 -15.75
CA VAL A 325 18.45 -10.72 -16.61
C VAL A 325 18.11 -11.87 -17.56
N GLY A 326 17.60 -13.00 -17.05
CA GLY A 326 17.29 -14.13 -17.93
C GLY A 326 16.11 -13.92 -18.87
N LEU A 327 15.14 -13.06 -18.52
CA LEU A 327 14.13 -12.58 -19.47
C LEU A 327 14.77 -11.75 -20.59
N SER A 328 15.65 -10.81 -20.24
CA SER A 328 16.31 -9.92 -21.20
C SER A 328 17.24 -10.65 -22.17
N PHE A 329 18.01 -11.64 -21.67
CA PHE A 329 18.89 -12.48 -22.48
C PHE A 329 18.20 -13.70 -23.09
N ARG A 330 16.88 -13.84 -22.93
CA ARG A 330 16.07 -14.92 -23.53
C ARG A 330 16.56 -16.33 -23.16
N PHE A 331 16.84 -16.58 -21.88
CA PHE A 331 17.32 -17.88 -21.40
C PHE A 331 16.36 -19.03 -21.73
N MET A 332 15.05 -18.78 -21.65
CA MET A 332 13.99 -19.73 -21.97
C MET A 332 13.01 -19.15 -23.00
N LYS A 333 13.08 -19.63 -24.25
CA LYS A 333 12.29 -19.09 -25.37
C LYS A 333 10.79 -19.05 -25.10
N LEU A 334 10.23 -20.07 -24.43
CA LEU A 334 8.80 -20.13 -24.13
C LEU A 334 8.34 -18.96 -23.25
N LEU A 335 9.01 -18.75 -22.12
CA LEU A 335 8.65 -17.70 -21.17
C LEU A 335 8.86 -16.30 -21.76
N THR A 336 9.91 -16.12 -22.57
CA THR A 336 10.11 -14.84 -23.26
C THR A 336 9.01 -14.57 -24.28
N ARG A 337 8.57 -15.57 -25.07
CA ARG A 337 7.46 -15.40 -26.01
C ARG A 337 6.15 -15.03 -25.30
N LEU A 338 5.89 -15.61 -24.13
CA LEU A 338 4.73 -15.24 -23.32
C LEU A 338 4.84 -13.79 -22.83
N ALA A 339 6.01 -13.37 -22.33
CA ALA A 339 6.24 -11.99 -21.89
C ALA A 339 6.16 -10.97 -23.04
N ASP A 340 6.56 -11.35 -24.26
CA ASP A 340 6.55 -10.51 -25.45
C ASP A 340 5.14 -10.32 -26.08
N ILE A 341 4.07 -10.92 -25.49
CA ILE A 341 2.70 -10.74 -25.99
C ILE A 341 2.28 -9.26 -25.88
N PRO A 342 1.76 -8.63 -26.96
CA PRO A 342 1.38 -7.20 -26.96
C PRO A 342 0.38 -6.80 -25.87
N PHE A 343 -0.46 -7.75 -25.42
CA PHE A 343 -1.37 -7.56 -24.29
C PHE A 343 -0.66 -7.04 -23.04
N PHE A 344 0.51 -7.58 -22.69
CA PHE A 344 1.27 -7.13 -21.52
C PHE A 344 1.79 -5.70 -21.68
N THR A 345 2.00 -5.22 -22.91
CA THR A 345 2.33 -3.81 -23.17
C THR A 345 1.16 -2.89 -22.84
N ILE A 346 -0.07 -3.30 -23.17
CA ILE A 346 -1.29 -2.54 -22.85
C ILE A 346 -1.49 -2.51 -21.33
N VAL A 347 -1.44 -3.68 -20.69
CA VAL A 347 -1.59 -3.81 -19.23
C VAL A 347 -0.52 -2.98 -18.52
N GLY A 348 0.74 -3.05 -18.96
CA GLY A 348 1.85 -2.29 -18.39
C GLY A 348 1.67 -0.78 -18.46
N ARG A 349 1.05 -0.25 -19.52
CA ARG A 349 0.72 1.18 -19.62
C ARG A 349 -0.40 1.60 -18.67
N LEU A 350 -1.35 0.71 -18.40
CA LEU A 350 -2.47 0.97 -17.50
C LEU A 350 -2.10 0.78 -16.02
N THR A 351 -0.99 0.10 -15.71
CA THR A 351 -0.61 -0.28 -14.34
C THR A 351 -0.55 0.91 -13.39
N TYR A 352 -0.04 2.07 -13.82
CA TYR A 352 0.03 3.26 -12.97
C TYR A 352 -1.37 3.80 -12.60
N SER A 353 -2.25 3.93 -13.59
CA SER A 353 -3.63 4.35 -13.37
C SER A 353 -4.39 3.34 -12.50
N ALA A 354 -4.15 2.04 -12.69
CA ALA A 354 -4.71 0.98 -11.86
C ALA A 354 -4.19 1.06 -10.41
N TYR A 355 -2.90 1.37 -10.24
CA TYR A 355 -2.29 1.59 -8.94
C TYR A 355 -2.89 2.78 -8.19
N LEU A 356 -3.29 3.85 -8.87
CA LEU A 356 -3.92 4.99 -8.18
C LEU A 356 -5.35 4.69 -7.71
N CYS A 357 -6.12 3.89 -8.46
CA CYS A 357 -7.54 3.66 -8.15
C CYS A 357 -7.80 2.41 -7.29
N HIS A 358 -6.90 1.41 -7.27
CA HIS A 358 -7.21 0.09 -6.70
C HIS A 358 -7.63 0.13 -5.22
N LEU A 359 -6.92 0.88 -4.36
CA LEU A 359 -7.26 0.92 -2.93
C LEU A 359 -8.61 1.61 -2.68
N PHE A 360 -8.99 2.59 -3.50
CA PHE A 360 -10.31 3.21 -3.40
C PHE A 360 -11.40 2.19 -3.70
N LEU A 361 -11.24 1.40 -4.77
CA LEU A 361 -12.19 0.36 -5.15
C LEU A 361 -12.28 -0.75 -4.10
N ILE A 362 -11.14 -1.19 -3.55
CA ILE A 362 -11.09 -2.18 -2.47
C ILE A 362 -11.83 -1.66 -1.24
N LYS A 363 -11.53 -0.43 -0.80
CA LYS A 363 -12.22 0.20 0.35
C LYS A 363 -13.70 0.33 0.09
N PHE A 364 -14.11 0.81 -1.08
CA PHE A 364 -15.51 0.94 -1.44
C PHE A 364 -16.25 -0.40 -1.36
N SER A 365 -15.67 -1.47 -1.90
CA SER A 365 -16.24 -2.82 -1.82
C SER A 365 -16.38 -3.31 -0.37
N LEU A 366 -15.33 -3.13 0.45
CA LEU A 366 -15.30 -3.56 1.85
C LEU A 366 -16.24 -2.76 2.75
N PHE A 367 -16.39 -1.45 2.55
CA PHE A 367 -17.30 -0.62 3.34
C PHE A 367 -18.76 -0.78 2.91
N SER A 368 -19.00 -1.14 1.65
CA SER A 368 -20.34 -1.45 1.15
C SER A 368 -20.84 -2.81 1.68
N THR A 369 -19.93 -3.75 1.96
CA THR A 369 -20.27 -5.04 2.55
C THR A 369 -20.44 -4.93 4.07
N ARG A 370 -21.65 -5.22 4.56
CA ARG A 370 -21.97 -5.23 6.00
C ARG A 370 -21.87 -6.63 6.64
N SER A 371 -21.27 -7.59 5.94
CA SER A 371 -21.09 -8.97 6.41
C SER A 371 -19.66 -9.22 6.91
N PHE A 372 -19.51 -10.21 7.80
CA PHE A 372 -18.20 -10.62 8.28
C PHE A 372 -17.36 -11.19 7.12
N PHE A 373 -16.13 -10.69 6.98
CA PHE A 373 -15.15 -11.22 6.05
C PHE A 373 -14.62 -12.56 6.58
N ARG A 374 -14.91 -13.66 5.88
CA ARG A 374 -14.30 -14.95 6.20
C ARG A 374 -12.92 -15.01 5.58
N TYR A 375 -11.91 -15.33 6.38
CA TYR A 375 -10.52 -15.51 5.92
C TYR A 375 -10.33 -16.88 5.23
N GLU A 376 -11.17 -17.18 4.24
CA GLU A 376 -11.05 -18.37 3.40
C GLU A 376 -10.33 -18.03 2.10
N MET A 377 -9.54 -18.97 1.58
CA MET A 377 -8.73 -18.75 0.37
C MET A 377 -9.59 -18.40 -0.86
N ILE A 378 -10.80 -18.95 -0.95
CA ILE A 378 -11.75 -18.68 -2.04
C ILE A 378 -12.27 -17.24 -1.95
N ASP A 379 -12.67 -16.80 -0.75
CA ASP A 379 -13.16 -15.44 -0.53
C ASP A 379 -12.05 -14.42 -0.82
N ILE A 380 -10.83 -14.65 -0.34
CA ILE A 380 -9.66 -13.80 -0.62
C ILE A 380 -9.34 -13.77 -2.13
N GLY A 381 -9.31 -14.93 -2.78
CA GLY A 381 -9.03 -15.04 -4.21
C GLY A 381 -10.06 -14.33 -5.08
N SER A 382 -11.35 -14.44 -4.72
CA SER A 382 -12.45 -13.78 -5.44
C SER A 382 -12.35 -12.25 -5.34
N ILE A 383 -12.06 -11.73 -4.15
CA ILE A 383 -11.93 -10.30 -3.89
C ILE A 383 -10.70 -9.75 -4.59
N TRP A 384 -9.58 -10.48 -4.56
CA TRP A 384 -8.38 -10.11 -5.31
C TRP A 384 -8.66 -10.03 -6.82
N ALA A 385 -9.26 -11.07 -7.40
CA ALA A 385 -9.56 -11.12 -8.83
C ALA A 385 -10.52 -9.99 -9.26
N ALA A 386 -11.60 -9.79 -8.50
CA ALA A 386 -12.57 -8.72 -8.75
C ALA A 386 -11.91 -7.33 -8.63
N SER A 387 -11.07 -7.13 -7.62
CA SER A 387 -10.37 -5.86 -7.41
C SER A 387 -9.38 -5.56 -8.53
N VAL A 388 -8.60 -6.55 -8.98
CA VAL A 388 -7.68 -6.40 -10.11
C VAL A 388 -8.44 -6.05 -11.37
N PHE A 389 -9.48 -6.83 -11.71
CA PHE A 389 -10.28 -6.60 -12.91
C PHE A 389 -10.90 -5.20 -12.92
N LEU A 390 -11.57 -4.82 -11.84
CA LEU A 390 -12.23 -3.51 -11.75
C LEU A 390 -11.22 -2.35 -11.78
N SER A 391 -10.06 -2.52 -11.14
CA SER A 391 -9.00 -1.51 -11.17
C SER A 391 -8.46 -1.27 -12.58
N TYR A 392 -8.24 -2.33 -13.36
CA TYR A 392 -7.80 -2.19 -14.75
C TYR A 392 -8.89 -1.63 -15.67
N LEU A 393 -10.16 -1.94 -15.41
CA LEU A 393 -11.29 -1.36 -16.15
C LEU A 393 -11.38 0.15 -15.91
N VAL A 394 -11.33 0.58 -14.65
CA VAL A 394 -11.34 2.01 -14.28
C VAL A 394 -10.08 2.71 -14.79
N ALA A 395 -8.92 2.07 -14.70
CA ALA A 395 -7.67 2.59 -15.23
C ALA A 395 -7.73 2.83 -16.74
N TRP A 396 -8.35 1.93 -17.48
CA TRP A 396 -8.56 2.10 -18.92
C TRP A 396 -9.41 3.33 -19.23
N ILE A 397 -10.50 3.55 -18.50
CA ILE A 397 -11.33 4.75 -18.61
C ILE A 397 -10.52 6.01 -18.27
N LEU A 398 -9.77 6.01 -17.16
CA LEU A 398 -8.92 7.13 -16.74
C LEU A 398 -7.84 7.44 -17.78
N CYS A 399 -7.24 6.42 -18.38
CA CYS A 399 -6.23 6.59 -19.42
C CYS A 399 -6.83 7.25 -20.67
N LEU A 400 -8.03 6.85 -21.10
CA LEU A 400 -8.70 7.45 -22.25
C LEU A 400 -9.15 8.89 -21.98
N VAL A 401 -9.75 9.15 -20.82
CA VAL A 401 -10.38 10.45 -20.50
C VAL A 401 -9.38 11.49 -20.00
N LEU A 402 -8.33 11.08 -19.29
CA LEU A 402 -7.35 12.00 -18.69
C LEU A 402 -5.99 11.83 -19.37
N GLU A 403 -5.35 10.68 -19.24
CA GLU A 403 -3.94 10.55 -19.66
C GLU A 403 -3.76 10.86 -21.16
N SER A 404 -4.61 10.32 -22.02
CA SER A 404 -4.50 10.47 -23.47
C SER A 404 -4.67 11.91 -23.98
N PRO A 405 -5.70 12.69 -23.58
CA PRO A 405 -5.79 14.10 -23.99
C PRO A 405 -4.70 14.97 -23.38
N PHE A 406 -4.30 14.73 -22.13
CA PHE A 406 -3.20 15.48 -21.51
C PHE A 406 -1.87 15.24 -22.24
N ILE A 407 -1.57 13.99 -22.65
CA ILE A 407 -0.39 13.69 -23.47
C ILE A 407 -0.47 14.39 -24.84
N ALA A 408 -1.64 14.38 -25.48
CA ALA A 408 -1.83 15.06 -26.75
C ALA A 408 -1.62 16.57 -26.61
N LEU A 409 -2.17 17.18 -25.56
CA LEU A 409 -2.02 18.60 -25.25
C LEU A 409 -0.56 18.94 -24.95
N GLN A 410 0.11 18.15 -24.11
CA GLN A 410 1.53 18.32 -23.78
C GLN A 410 2.39 18.30 -25.05
N ARG A 411 2.15 17.33 -25.94
CA ARG A 411 2.87 17.25 -27.22
C ARG A 411 2.66 18.49 -28.07
N GLN A 412 1.45 19.03 -28.14
CA GLN A 412 1.17 20.26 -28.89
C GLN A 412 1.86 21.49 -28.28
N LEU A 413 1.86 21.62 -26.95
CA LEU A 413 2.51 22.72 -26.24
C LEU A 413 4.04 22.69 -26.44
N PHE A 414 4.69 21.56 -26.20
CA PHE A 414 6.15 21.46 -26.33
C PHE A 414 6.64 21.43 -27.79
N LYS A 415 5.84 20.92 -28.74
CA LYS A 415 6.17 21.00 -30.16
C LYS A 415 6.17 22.44 -30.68
N ARG A 416 5.36 23.33 -30.07
CA ARG A 416 5.35 24.76 -30.38
C ARG A 416 6.63 25.46 -29.87
N GLN A 417 7.17 25.02 -28.74
CA GLN A 417 8.41 25.56 -28.16
C GLN A 417 9.64 25.19 -29.01
N ILE A 418 9.74 23.92 -29.45
CA ILE A 418 10.84 23.48 -30.34
C ILE A 418 10.79 24.20 -31.70
N ARG A 419 9.58 24.45 -32.23
CA ARG A 419 9.43 25.21 -33.50
C ARG A 419 9.75 26.71 -33.33
N SER A 420 9.54 27.28 -32.15
CA SER A 420 9.93 28.66 -31.81
C SER A 420 11.46 28.80 -31.78
N ASP A 421 12.15 27.91 -31.08
CA ASP A 421 13.62 27.91 -30.98
C ASP A 421 14.30 27.62 -32.34
N GLN A 422 13.66 26.81 -33.19
CA GLN A 422 14.13 26.59 -34.57
C GLN A 422 13.89 27.80 -35.47
N MET A 423 12.78 28.54 -35.30
CA MET A 423 12.51 29.76 -36.07
C MET A 423 13.44 30.92 -35.69
N GLU A 424 13.77 31.08 -34.40
CA GLU A 424 14.77 32.05 -33.93
C GLU A 424 16.18 31.70 -34.43
N ASN A 425 16.59 30.42 -34.37
CA ASN A 425 17.89 29.99 -34.90
C ASN A 425 17.96 30.05 -36.44
N SER A 426 16.87 29.75 -37.17
CA SER A 426 16.85 29.87 -38.64
C SER A 426 16.79 31.34 -39.11
N SER A 427 16.27 32.26 -38.29
CA SER A 427 16.34 33.70 -38.60
C SER A 427 17.77 34.28 -38.50
N SER A 428 18.72 33.53 -37.95
CA SER A 428 20.13 33.91 -37.88
C SER A 428 20.99 33.26 -38.98
N SER A 429 20.42 32.33 -39.75
CA SER A 429 21.14 31.52 -40.73
C SER A 429 20.20 31.10 -41.85
N GLU A 430 20.08 31.92 -42.91
CA GLU A 430 19.83 31.54 -44.33
C GLU A 430 19.29 32.73 -45.13
N GLU A 431 20.21 33.55 -45.65
CA GLU A 431 20.07 34.00 -47.04
C GLU A 431 20.54 32.86 -47.95
N THR A 432 19.82 32.68 -49.06
CA THR A 432 20.08 31.81 -50.24
C THR A 432 19.49 30.39 -50.27
N GLY A 433 18.58 30.18 -51.24
CA GLY A 433 18.53 28.93 -52.01
C GLY A 433 17.24 28.11 -51.95
N THR A 434 16.45 28.21 -53.01
CA THR A 434 15.13 27.60 -53.26
C THR A 434 15.16 26.08 -53.58
N GLU A 435 13.98 25.45 -53.38
CA GLU A 435 13.39 24.27 -54.06
C GLU A 435 13.33 22.88 -53.38
N ASN A 436 12.08 22.50 -53.07
CA ASN A 436 11.41 21.20 -53.20
C ASN A 436 12.23 19.89 -53.06
N SER A 437 11.89 19.07 -52.06
CA SER A 437 11.77 17.61 -52.27
C SER A 437 11.05 16.89 -51.12
N TYR A 438 10.07 16.08 -51.49
CA TYR A 438 9.51 14.96 -50.73
C TYR A 438 10.61 13.94 -50.36
N CYS A 439 10.73 13.49 -49.11
CA CYS A 439 11.42 12.24 -48.73
C CYS A 439 10.74 11.68 -47.47
N LYS A 440 10.06 10.53 -47.48
CA LYS A 440 10.57 9.15 -47.63
C LYS A 440 11.79 8.90 -46.74
N GLN A 441 11.54 8.49 -45.51
CA GLN A 441 12.58 8.10 -44.55
C GLN A 441 12.97 6.64 -44.83
N LYS A 442 14.19 6.45 -45.31
CA LYS A 442 14.88 5.15 -45.42
C LYS A 442 15.26 4.72 -44.01
N ASP A 443 14.85 3.52 -43.63
CA ASP A 443 15.36 2.82 -42.46
C ASP A 443 16.80 2.35 -42.73
N GLU A 444 17.78 2.89 -42.01
CA GLU A 444 19.08 2.26 -41.83
C GLU A 444 19.07 1.38 -40.56
N PRO A 445 19.69 0.19 -40.57
CA PRO A 445 19.69 -0.72 -39.44
C PRO A 445 20.75 -0.29 -38.42
N ASN A 446 20.36 0.47 -37.40
CA ASN A 446 21.20 0.70 -36.22
C ASN A 446 21.02 -0.47 -35.23
N PRO A 447 22.06 -1.27 -34.90
CA PRO A 447 21.93 -2.47 -34.06
C PRO A 447 21.93 -2.12 -32.56
N MET A 448 21.29 -1.02 -32.20
CA MET A 448 21.05 -0.67 -30.81
C MET A 448 19.58 -0.27 -30.72
N SER A 449 18.74 -1.24 -30.35
CA SER A 449 17.37 -1.00 -29.94
C SER A 449 17.38 0.13 -28.93
N ARG A 450 16.99 1.34 -29.34
CA ARG A 450 16.62 2.43 -28.43
C ARG A 450 15.40 1.94 -27.67
N VAL A 451 15.63 1.17 -26.61
CA VAL A 451 14.64 0.99 -25.55
C VAL A 451 14.61 2.32 -24.82
N ILE A 452 13.80 3.24 -25.34
CA ILE A 452 13.41 4.44 -24.62
C ILE A 452 12.51 3.94 -23.49
N PHE A 453 13.10 3.68 -22.32
CA PHE A 453 12.33 3.67 -21.09
C PHE A 453 11.84 5.10 -20.89
N SER A 454 10.65 5.39 -21.41
CA SER A 454 9.85 6.51 -20.95
C SER A 454 9.41 6.15 -19.53
N GLN A 455 10.24 6.46 -18.54
CA GLN A 455 9.75 6.61 -17.16
C GLN A 455 8.74 7.76 -17.20
N ARG A 456 7.45 7.40 -17.30
CA ARG A 456 6.35 8.30 -16.97
C ARG A 456 6.12 8.12 -15.48
N PHE A 457 6.35 9.19 -14.73
CA PHE A 457 5.91 9.33 -13.35
C PHE A 457 4.39 9.46 -13.26
#